data_AF-W1XWH2-F1
#
_entry.id   AF-W1XWH2-F1
#
_cell.length_a   1.000
_cell.length_b   1.000
_cell.length_c   1.000
_cell.angle_alpha   90.00
_cell.angle_beta   90.00
_cell.angle_gamma   90.00
#
_symmetry.space_group_name_H-M   'P 1'
#
loop_
_entity.id
_entity.type
_entity.pdbx_description
1 polymer ?
#
loop_
_entity_poly.entity_id
_entity_poly.type
_entity_poly.pdbx_seq_one_letter_code
_entity_poly.pdbx_strand_id
1 'polypeptide(L)' 'MSTIELNTYITDAEWEVMRVVWANDRVTSKKVISVLQEKMDWTQSTIKTILGRLVGKGVL' A
#
# COMPACT_ATOMS: atom_id res chain seq x y z
N MET A 1 -9.01 18.90 9.60
CA MET A 1 -9.16 17.62 8.86
C MET A 1 -8.14 17.66 7.75
N SER A 2 -7.01 16.96 7.92
CA SER A 2 -5.87 17.06 7.02
C SER A 2 -6.15 16.29 5.73
N THR A 3 -6.50 17.00 4.67
CA THR A 3 -6.65 16.44 3.33
C THR A 3 -5.27 16.13 2.79
N ILE A 4 -4.95 14.85 2.63
CA ILE A 4 -3.70 14.40 2.00
C ILE A 4 -3.83 14.74 0.51
N GLU A 5 -3.15 15.80 0.05
CA GLU A 5 -3.06 16.15 -1.37
C GLU A 5 -2.19 15.13 -2.11
N LEU A 6 -2.77 13.97 -2.42
CA LEU A 6 -2.16 12.97 -3.28
C LEU A 6 -2.18 13.45 -4.72
N ASN A 7 -1.08 14.06 -5.13
CA ASN A 7 -0.81 14.43 -6.50
C ASN A 7 -0.79 13.17 -7.41
N THR A 8 -1.95 12.91 -8.00
CA THR A 8 -2.21 12.53 -9.40
C THR A 8 -1.52 11.25 -9.93
N TYR A 9 -2.33 10.19 -10.13
CA TYR A 9 -2.03 8.82 -10.60
C TYR A 9 -1.54 7.82 -9.54
N ILE A 10 -2.49 7.37 -8.71
CA ILE A 10 -2.41 6.09 -8.00
C ILE A 10 -2.97 5.03 -8.95
N THR A 11 -2.17 4.02 -9.31
CA THR A 11 -2.66 2.89 -10.11
C THR A 11 -3.56 1.99 -9.26
N ASP A 12 -4.43 1.17 -9.88
CA ASP A 12 -5.30 0.25 -9.14
C ASP A 12 -4.53 -0.61 -8.14
N ALA A 13 -3.31 -1.01 -8.51
CA ALA A 13 -2.44 -1.80 -7.65
C ALA A 13 -1.92 -1.00 -6.42
N GLU A 14 -1.54 0.26 -6.60
CA GLU A 14 -1.14 1.16 -5.51
C GLU A 14 -2.34 1.44 -4.57
N TRP A 15 -3.53 1.61 -5.13
CA TRP A 15 -4.76 1.86 -4.36
C TRP A 15 -5.16 0.66 -3.51
N GLU A 16 -4.94 -0.56 -4.02
CA GLU A 16 -5.24 -1.79 -3.30
C GLU A 16 -4.35 -2.00 -2.08
N VAL A 17 -3.05 -1.72 -2.22
CA VAL A 17 -2.11 -1.73 -1.08
C VAL A 17 -2.56 -0.72 -0.04
N MET A 18 -2.94 0.48 -0.49
CA MET A 18 -3.38 1.55 0.39
C MET A 18 -4.68 1.20 1.12
N ARG A 19 -5.66 0.58 0.44
CA ARG A 19 -6.87 -0.01 1.05
C ARG A 19 -6.52 -0.99 2.16
N VAL A 20 -5.61 -1.93 1.89
CA VAL A 20 -5.25 -2.98 2.85
C VAL A 20 -4.52 -2.39 4.06
N VAL A 21 -3.65 -1.40 3.83
CA VAL A 21 -2.95 -0.69 4.91
C VAL A 21 -3.92 0.13 5.75
N TRP A 22 -4.80 0.92 5.12
CA TRP A 22 -5.79 1.74 5.82
C TRP A 22 -6.89 0.93 6.52
N ALA A 23 -7.29 -0.21 5.96
CA ALA A 23 -8.25 -1.12 6.59
C ALA A 23 -7.68 -1.81 7.84
N ASN A 24 -6.35 -1.78 8.03
CA ASN A 24 -5.71 -2.32 9.21
C ASN A 24 -4.97 -1.20 9.95
N ASP A 25 -5.66 -0.57 10.90
CA ASP A 25 -5.24 0.59 11.71
C ASP A 25 -3.77 0.60 12.21
N ARG A 26 -3.19 -0.59 12.49
CA ARG A 26 -1.75 -0.76 12.78
C ARG A 26 -1.19 -2.01 12.10
N VAL A 27 -0.64 -1.84 10.91
CA VAL A 27 0.08 -2.92 10.21
C VAL A 27 1.55 -2.62 10.04
N THR A 28 2.36 -3.58 10.47
CA THR A 28 3.77 -3.63 10.12
C THR A 28 3.93 -4.03 8.66
N SER A 29 4.99 -3.57 8.00
CA SER A 29 5.27 -3.88 6.58
C SER A 29 5.22 -5.38 6.27
N LYS A 30 5.64 -6.24 7.21
CA LYS A 30 5.53 -7.71 7.09
C LYS A 30 4.08 -8.19 7.03
N LYS A 31 3.19 -7.62 7.85
CA LYS A 31 1.76 -7.99 7.90
C LYS A 31 1.05 -7.54 6.63
N VAL A 32 1.35 -6.33 6.16
CA VAL A 32 0.88 -5.81 4.87
C VAL A 32 1.26 -6.76 3.74
N ILE A 33 2.53 -7.17 3.68
CA ILE A 33 3.02 -8.11 2.68
C ILE A 33 2.25 -9.43 2.77
N SER A 34 2.17 -10.06 3.94
CA SER A 34 1.44 -11.34 4.07
C SER A 34 -0.04 -11.23 3.69
N VAL A 35 -0.73 -10.16 4.08
CA VAL A 35 -2.16 -9.96 3.73
C VAL A 35 -2.32 -9.72 2.24
N LEU A 36 -1.46 -8.92 1.61
CA LEU A 36 -1.51 -8.71 0.17
C LEU A 36 -1.11 -9.97 -0.61
N GLN A 37 -0.15 -10.76 -0.13
CA GLN A 37 0.16 -12.04 -0.72
C GLN A 37 -1.03 -13.00 -0.62
N GLU A 38 -1.72 -13.07 0.51
CA GLU A 38 -2.85 -13.98 0.70
C GLU A 38 -4.11 -13.52 -0.06
N LYS A 39 -4.35 -12.21 -0.13
CA LYS A 39 -5.59 -11.64 -0.68
C LYS A 39 -5.51 -11.33 -2.18
N MET A 40 -4.33 -11.02 -2.70
CA MET A 40 -4.10 -10.65 -4.11
C MET A 40 -3.20 -11.65 -4.86
N ASP A 41 -2.63 -12.64 -4.18
CA ASP A 41 -1.62 -13.57 -4.72
C ASP A 41 -0.41 -12.85 -5.36
N TRP A 42 -0.12 -11.64 -4.89
CA TRP A 42 1.01 -10.87 -5.43
C TRP A 42 2.33 -11.40 -4.90
N THR A 43 3.36 -11.37 -5.75
CA THR A 43 4.72 -11.65 -5.31
C THR A 43 5.24 -10.54 -4.40
N GLN A 44 6.09 -10.90 -3.42
CA GLN A 44 6.70 -9.93 -2.50
C GLN A 44 7.42 -8.80 -3.24
N SER A 45 7.97 -9.09 -4.42
CA SER A 45 8.64 -8.12 -5.30
C SER A 45 7.70 -7.00 -5.75
N THR A 46 6.48 -7.36 -6.19
CA THR A 46 5.44 -6.41 -6.61
C THR A 46 4.98 -5.55 -5.44
N ILE A 47 4.70 -6.18 -4.29
CA ILE A 47 4.27 -5.48 -3.08
C ILE A 47 5.36 -4.53 -2.60
N LYS A 48 6.63 -4.96 -2.53
CA LYS A 48 7.76 -4.08 -2.16
C LYS A 48 7.92 -2.90 -3.11
N THR A 49 7.73 -3.11 -4.40
CA THR A 49 7.85 -2.04 -5.40
C THR A 49 6.76 -0.98 -5.19
N ILE A 50 5.52 -1.43 -5.03
CA ILE A 50 4.36 -0.56 -4.78
C ILE A 50 4.48 0.15 -3.43
N LEU A 51 4.82 -0.60 -2.37
CA LEU A 51 5.01 -0.06 -1.03
C LEU A 51 6.15 0.96 -1.00
N GLY A 52 7.26 0.69 -1.69
CA GLY A 52 8.37 1.65 -1.83
C GLY A 52 7.95 2.92 -2.57
N ARG A 53 7.12 2.80 -3.61
CA ARG A 53 6.55 3.97 -4.31
C ARG A 53 5.60 4.76 -3.43
N LEU A 54 4.74 4.11 -2.64
CA LEU A 54 3.82 4.75 -1.70
C LEU A 54 4.57 5.45 -0.56
N VAL A 55 5.57 4.79 0.04
CA VAL A 55 6.42 5.40 1.06
C VAL A 55 7.21 6.58 0.47
N GLY A 56 7.75 6.45 -0.73
CA GLY A 56 8.42 7.54 -1.44
C GLY A 56 7.52 8.73 -1.76
N LYS A 57 6.21 8.49 -1.97
CA LYS A 57 5.18 9.53 -2.15
C LYS A 57 4.72 10.16 -0.83
N GLY A 58 5.16 9.67 0.32
CA GLY A 58 4.79 10.21 1.64
C GLY A 58 3.33 9.93 2.04
N VAL A 59 2.72 8.90 1.45
CA VAL A 59 1.31 8.57 1.69
C VAL A 59 1.06 7.65 2.89
N LEU A 60 2.15 7.23 3.53
CA LEU A 60 2.20 6.16 4.53
C LEU A 60 3.23 6.50 5.60
#